data_AF-A0AAV0WLI0-F1
#
_entry.id   AF-A0AAV0WLI0-F1
#
_cell.length_a   1.000
_cell.length_b   1.000
_cell.length_c   1.000
_cell.angle_alpha   90.00
_cell.angle_beta   90.00
_cell.angle_gamma   90.00
#
_symmetry.space_group_name_H-M   'P 1'
#
loop_
_entity.id
_entity.type
_entity.pdbx_description
1 polymer ?
#
loop_
_entity_poly.entity_id
_entity_poly.type
_entity_poly.pdbx_seq_one_letter_code
_entity_poly.pdbx_strand_id
1 'polypeptide(L)'
;MILALPHLPAQVHPNCTFTIHDGFWVIVEFANQYPNIYQQMEVFLNGYIQEFWLTQIGAASISVYGSDIRTNNYLESFHAMLLNQMGKHPNIWDFLQKLLLIENQFYVEMDQVRRNLTVRNHTSRVQRSDATRRVREYIDTLNDDGNLLMFLQRAGHMMDGYLHGQVGPQP
;
A
#
# COMPACT_ATOMS: atom_id res chain seq x y z
N MET A 1 5.87 -1.76 -9.67
CA MET A 1 6.86 -0.69 -9.36
C MET A 1 6.21 0.61 -8.88
N ILE A 2 5.24 1.21 -9.60
CA ILE A 2 4.60 2.48 -9.17
C ILE A 2 4.04 2.43 -7.75
N LEU A 3 3.40 1.32 -7.36
CA LEU A 3 2.86 1.12 -6.00
C LEU A 3 3.93 1.10 -4.90
N ALA A 4 5.22 1.00 -5.25
CA ALA A 4 6.32 1.06 -4.30
C ALA A 4 6.86 2.49 -4.09
N LEU A 5 6.52 3.45 -4.95
CA LEU A 5 6.96 4.84 -4.83
C LEU A 5 6.64 5.46 -3.45
N PRO A 6 5.45 5.26 -2.86
CA PRO A 6 5.13 5.77 -1.52
C PRO A 6 6.10 5.32 -0.41
N HIS A 7 6.84 4.23 -0.60
CA HIS A 7 7.82 3.76 0.39
C HIS A 7 9.14 4.53 0.34
N LEU A 8 9.35 5.41 -0.63
CA LEU A 8 10.48 6.33 -0.69
C LEU A 8 10.13 7.65 0.02
N PRO A 9 11.13 8.37 0.56
CA PRO A 9 10.88 9.63 1.25
C PRO A 9 10.45 10.70 0.24
N ALA A 10 9.57 11.61 0.68
CA ALA A 10 9.11 12.71 -0.17
C ALA A 10 10.20 13.76 -0.46
N GLN A 11 11.17 13.89 0.46
CA GLN A 11 12.28 14.85 0.41
C GLN A 11 13.55 14.14 0.90
N VAL A 12 14.71 14.73 0.61
CA VAL A 12 16.00 14.22 1.09
C VAL A 12 15.97 14.12 2.63
N HIS A 13 16.42 12.98 3.15
CA HIS A 13 16.44 12.70 4.58
C HIS A 13 17.89 12.47 5.03
N PRO A 14 18.28 12.79 6.28
CA PRO A 14 19.64 12.52 6.76
C PRO A 14 20.12 11.07 6.63
N ASN A 15 19.19 10.12 6.51
CA ASN A 15 19.47 8.69 6.49
C ASN A 15 19.38 8.07 5.07
N CYS A 16 19.02 8.86 4.05
CA CYS A 16 18.93 8.39 2.68
C CYS A 16 18.98 9.56 1.68
N THR A 17 19.68 9.36 0.57
CA THR A 17 19.95 10.41 -0.43
C THR A 17 19.01 10.38 -1.63
N PHE A 18 18.03 9.47 -1.64
CA PHE A 18 17.04 9.30 -2.70
C PHE A 18 15.67 9.78 -2.24
N THR A 19 14.80 10.04 -3.20
CA THR A 19 13.42 10.50 -3.01
C THR A 19 12.44 9.72 -3.88
N ILE A 20 11.15 9.92 -3.63
CA ILE A 20 10.08 9.40 -4.49
C ILE A 20 10.20 9.88 -5.95
N HIS A 21 10.74 11.09 -6.17
CA HIS A 21 10.96 11.62 -7.50
C HIS A 21 12.08 10.86 -8.23
N ASP A 22 13.17 10.52 -7.53
CA ASP A 22 14.25 9.71 -8.11
C ASP A 22 13.74 8.32 -8.49
N GLY A 23 12.94 7.71 -7.61
CA GLY A 23 12.28 6.43 -7.91
C GLY A 23 11.35 6.52 -9.12
N PHE A 24 10.60 7.62 -9.26
CA PHE A 24 9.73 7.83 -10.42
C PHE A 24 10.54 7.95 -11.72
N TRP A 25 11.63 8.72 -11.71
CA TRP A 25 12.52 8.84 -12.87
C TRP A 25 13.12 7.49 -13.29
N VAL A 26 13.53 6.65 -12.34
CA VAL A 26 14.01 5.28 -12.63
C VAL A 26 12.93 4.44 -13.33
N ILE A 27 11.65 4.60 -12.97
CA ILE A 27 10.54 3.90 -13.65
C ILE A 27 10.37 4.42 -15.08
N VAL A 28 10.44 5.74 -15.27
CA VAL A 28 10.34 6.35 -16.60
C VAL A 28 11.50 5.92 -17.49
N GLU A 29 12.74 5.93 -16.98
CA GLU A 29 13.92 5.43 -17.71
C GLU A 29 13.79 3.95 -18.07
N PHE A 30 13.32 3.13 -17.13
CA PHE A 30 13.05 1.71 -17.39
C PHE A 30 11.98 1.52 -18.47
N ALA A 31 10.87 2.26 -18.41
CA ALA A 31 9.81 2.19 -19.41
C ALA A 31 10.28 2.65 -20.79
N ASN A 32 11.14 3.66 -20.87
CA ASN A 32 11.72 4.15 -22.12
C ASN A 32 12.60 3.11 -22.84
N GLN A 33 13.11 2.09 -22.15
CA GLN A 33 13.78 0.95 -22.79
C GLN A 33 12.81 0.13 -23.67
N TYR A 34 11.50 0.31 -23.48
CA TYR A 34 10.42 -0.35 -24.22
C TYR A 34 9.47 0.69 -24.84
N PRO A 35 9.83 1.33 -25.97
CA PRO A 35 9.10 2.48 -26.52
C PRO A 35 7.61 2.25 -26.72
N ASN A 36 7.22 1.05 -27.16
CA ASN A 36 5.81 0.69 -27.36
C ASN A 36 5.01 0.68 -26.05
N ILE A 37 5.64 0.26 -24.94
CA ILE A 37 5.02 0.25 -23.61
C ILE A 37 4.95 1.69 -23.08
N TYR A 38 6.06 2.42 -23.17
CA TYR A 38 6.11 3.81 -22.74
C TYR A 38 5.02 4.66 -23.41
N GLN A 39 4.86 4.55 -24.74
CA GLN A 39 3.83 5.29 -25.48
C GLN A 39 2.42 5.03 -24.96
N GLN A 40 2.10 3.78 -24.57
CA GLN A 40 0.80 3.44 -24.01
C GLN A 40 0.65 3.94 -22.55
N MET A 41 1.75 4.05 -21.83
CA MET A 41 1.77 4.46 -20.43
C MET A 41 2.00 5.96 -20.24
N GLU A 42 2.31 6.72 -21.28
CA GLU A 42 2.74 8.12 -21.19
C GLU A 42 1.73 8.99 -20.42
N VAL A 43 0.45 8.91 -20.76
CA VAL A 43 -0.63 9.64 -20.08
C VAL A 43 -0.72 9.26 -18.61
N PHE A 44 -0.51 7.99 -18.30
CA PHE A 44 -0.53 7.49 -16.93
C PHE A 44 0.71 7.94 -16.14
N LEU A 45 1.91 7.80 -16.69
CA LEU A 45 3.16 8.16 -15.99
C LEU A 45 3.26 9.68 -15.81
N ASN A 46 3.07 10.44 -16.89
CA ASN A 46 3.29 11.89 -16.86
C ASN A 46 2.05 12.63 -16.33
N GLY A 47 0.87 12.40 -16.90
CA GLY A 47 -0.34 13.10 -16.49
C GLY A 47 -0.84 12.67 -15.11
N TYR A 48 -0.97 11.36 -14.88
CA TYR A 48 -1.57 10.88 -13.64
C TYR A 48 -0.57 10.77 -12.48
N ILE A 49 0.60 10.15 -12.68
CA ILE A 49 1.55 9.97 -11.58
C ILE A 49 2.35 11.26 -11.32
N GLN A 50 3.01 11.84 -12.33
CA GLN A 50 3.87 13.01 -12.12
C GLN A 50 3.08 14.29 -11.86
N GLU A 51 2.20 14.69 -12.78
CA GLU A 51 1.50 15.98 -12.71
C GLU A 51 0.45 15.98 -11.60
N PHE A 52 -0.41 14.97 -11.54
CA PHE A 52 -1.45 14.94 -10.52
C PHE A 52 -0.91 14.50 -9.14
N TRP A 53 -0.35 13.30 -9.00
CA TRP A 53 0.01 12.79 -7.66
C TRP A 53 1.27 13.41 -7.07
N LEU A 54 2.36 13.48 -7.83
CA LEU A 54 3.63 13.97 -7.30
C LEU A 54 3.69 15.50 -7.22
N THR A 55 3.03 16.21 -8.15
CA THR A 55 3.10 17.67 -8.25
C THR A 55 1.87 18.35 -7.62
N GLN A 56 0.66 18.08 -8.10
CA GLN A 56 -0.55 18.76 -7.61
C GLN A 56 -0.93 18.35 -6.19
N ILE A 57 -0.97 17.05 -5.90
CA ILE A 57 -1.26 16.53 -4.55
C ILE A 57 -0.01 16.61 -3.66
N GLY A 58 1.17 16.42 -4.25
CA GLY A 58 2.46 16.54 -3.59
C GLY A 58 2.95 15.21 -3.00
N ALA A 59 4.22 14.90 -3.25
CA ALA A 59 4.93 13.73 -2.73
C ALA A 59 4.76 13.50 -1.21
N ALA A 60 4.77 14.56 -0.40
CA ALA A 60 4.62 14.48 1.05
C ALA A 60 3.24 13.93 1.49
N SER A 61 2.20 14.14 0.68
CA SER A 61 0.84 13.67 0.95
C SER A 61 0.67 12.16 0.77
N ILE A 62 1.54 11.53 -0.03
CA ILE A 62 1.45 10.11 -0.36
C ILE A 62 2.61 9.29 0.18
N SER A 63 3.73 9.90 0.55
CA SER A 63 4.87 9.18 1.12
C SER A 63 4.51 8.59 2.49
N VAL A 64 4.81 7.31 2.66
CA VAL A 64 4.69 6.55 3.89
C VAL A 64 6.05 6.06 4.39
N TYR A 65 7.13 6.72 3.96
CA TYR A 65 8.49 6.41 4.38
C TYR A 65 8.62 6.49 5.90
N GLY A 66 9.18 5.44 6.50
CA GLY A 66 9.32 5.33 7.97
C GLY A 66 7.99 5.18 8.73
N SER A 67 6.84 5.17 8.07
CA SER A 67 5.55 5.00 8.73
C SER A 67 5.23 3.52 8.99
N ASP A 68 4.91 3.21 10.24
CA ASP A 68 4.39 1.91 10.68
C ASP A 68 2.87 1.77 10.38
N ILE A 69 2.20 2.87 10.05
CA ILE A 69 0.76 2.95 9.82
C ILE A 69 0.50 3.42 8.39
N ARG A 70 -0.13 2.56 7.59
CA ARG A 70 -0.45 2.81 6.17
C ARG A 70 -1.91 2.49 5.92
N THR A 71 -2.54 3.18 4.97
CA THR A 71 -3.92 2.89 4.54
C THR A 71 -4.07 1.42 4.15
N ASN A 72 -3.08 0.88 3.42
CA ASN A 72 -3.06 -0.53 3.07
C ASN A 72 -3.15 -1.41 4.32
N ASN A 73 -2.32 -1.18 5.35
CA ASN A 73 -2.35 -1.94 6.61
C ASN A 73 -3.74 -2.00 7.27
N TYR A 74 -4.57 -0.96 7.12
CA TYR A 74 -5.95 -0.97 7.61
C TYR A 74 -6.88 -1.80 6.72
N LEU A 75 -6.75 -1.66 5.40
CA LEU A 75 -7.50 -2.48 4.44
C LEU A 75 -7.17 -3.97 4.59
N GLU A 76 -5.89 -4.35 4.70
CA GLU A 76 -5.49 -5.76 4.89
C GLU A 76 -6.05 -6.32 6.19
N SER A 77 -6.02 -5.52 7.26
CA SER A 77 -6.59 -5.90 8.55
C SER A 77 -8.10 -6.07 8.48
N PHE A 78 -8.78 -5.17 7.77
CA PHE A 78 -10.22 -5.25 7.57
C PHE A 78 -10.60 -6.49 6.75
N HIS A 79 -9.91 -6.76 5.65
CA HIS A 79 -10.12 -7.97 4.85
C HIS A 79 -9.82 -9.25 5.64
N ALA A 80 -8.74 -9.28 6.44
CA ALA A 80 -8.44 -10.42 7.31
C ALA A 80 -9.53 -10.64 8.37
N MET A 81 -10.06 -9.56 8.95
CA MET A 81 -11.20 -9.62 9.87
C MET A 81 -12.45 -10.17 9.17
N LEU A 82 -12.79 -9.66 7.98
CA LEU A 82 -13.91 -10.17 7.18
C LEU A 82 -13.74 -11.66 6.89
N LEU A 83 -12.57 -12.08 6.41
CA LEU A 83 -12.30 -13.48 6.09
C LEU A 83 -12.42 -14.38 7.33
N ASN A 84 -11.92 -13.94 8.48
CA ASN A 84 -12.04 -14.69 9.74
C ASN A 84 -13.49 -14.82 10.22
N GLN A 85 -14.32 -13.79 10.02
CA GLN A 85 -15.72 -13.80 10.45
C GLN A 85 -16.62 -14.54 9.45
N MET A 86 -16.42 -14.30 8.15
CA MET A 86 -17.20 -14.87 7.06
C MET A 86 -16.86 -16.34 6.80
N GLY A 87 -15.58 -16.71 6.92
CA GLY A 87 -15.06 -17.97 6.40
C GLY A 87 -14.78 -17.88 4.89
N LYS A 88 -14.09 -18.88 4.33
CA LYS A 88 -13.66 -18.85 2.92
C LYS A 88 -14.80 -18.94 1.90
N HIS A 89 -15.86 -19.69 2.22
CA HIS A 89 -16.96 -19.97 1.29
C HIS A 89 -18.33 -20.00 2.01
N PRO A 90 -18.81 -18.87 2.56
CA PRO A 90 -20.16 -18.81 3.12
C PRO A 90 -21.19 -18.94 1.99
N ASN A 91 -22.35 -19.54 2.29
CA ASN A 91 -23.50 -19.40 1.39
C ASN A 91 -24.07 -17.97 1.47
N ILE A 92 -24.93 -17.59 0.51
CA ILE A 92 -25.42 -16.22 0.39
C ILE A 92 -26.15 -15.72 1.64
N TRP A 93 -26.91 -16.59 2.32
CA TRP A 93 -27.67 -16.22 3.51
C TRP A 93 -26.75 -16.03 4.72
N ASP A 94 -25.80 -16.95 4.92
CA ASP A 94 -24.79 -16.82 5.97
C ASP A 94 -23.93 -15.57 5.77
N PHE A 95 -23.57 -15.28 4.52
CA PHE A 95 -22.82 -14.08 4.17
C PHE A 95 -23.58 -12.80 4.55
N LEU A 96 -24.85 -12.69 4.15
CA LEU A 96 -25.69 -11.54 4.47
C LEU A 96 -25.92 -11.38 5.96
N GLN A 97 -26.19 -12.47 6.69
CA GLN A 97 -26.34 -12.42 8.14
C GLN A 97 -25.07 -11.93 8.84
N LYS A 98 -23.90 -12.44 8.43
CA LYS A 98 -22.63 -12.01 9.01
C LYS A 98 -22.30 -10.55 8.68
N LEU A 99 -22.64 -10.07 7.48
CA LEU A 99 -22.50 -8.65 7.14
C LEU A 99 -23.32 -7.75 8.07
N LEU A 100 -24.57 -8.12 8.34
CA LEU A 100 -25.41 -7.36 9.27
C LEU A 100 -24.84 -7.33 10.70
N LEU A 101 -24.24 -8.44 11.16
CA LEU A 101 -23.57 -8.48 12.46
C LEU A 101 -22.34 -7.57 12.50
N ILE A 102 -21.55 -7.57 11.43
CA ILE A 102 -20.37 -6.71 11.27
C ILE A 102 -20.79 -5.23 11.27
N GLU A 103 -21.79 -4.88 10.49
CA GLU A 103 -22.29 -3.50 10.39
C GLU A 103 -22.77 -2.99 11.76
N ASN A 104 -23.56 -3.78 12.48
CA ASN A 104 -24.02 -3.41 13.82
C ASN A 104 -22.85 -3.21 14.79
N GLN A 105 -21.81 -4.04 14.70
CA GLN A 105 -20.60 -3.88 15.52
C GLN A 105 -19.91 -2.55 15.22
N PHE A 106 -19.73 -2.19 13.94
CA PHE A 106 -19.14 -0.90 13.57
C PHE A 106 -19.99 0.28 14.03
N TYR A 107 -21.32 0.18 13.95
CA TYR A 107 -22.22 1.23 14.42
C TYR A 107 -22.04 1.51 15.92
N VAL A 108 -22.00 0.46 16.74
CA VAL A 108 -21.74 0.56 18.18
C VAL A 108 -20.36 1.16 18.45
N GLU A 109 -19.33 0.72 17.72
CA GLU A 109 -17.97 1.24 17.86
C GLU A 109 -17.87 2.73 17.47
N MET A 110 -18.58 3.17 16.42
CA MET A 110 -18.62 4.59 16.06
C MET A 110 -19.30 5.46 17.15
N ASP A 111 -20.37 4.98 17.77
CA ASP A 111 -21.00 5.67 18.91
C ASP A 111 -20.04 5.71 20.12
N GLN A 112 -19.30 4.64 20.38
CA GLN A 112 -18.25 4.60 21.41
C GLN A 112 -17.15 5.64 21.14
N VAL A 113 -16.62 5.73 19.91
CA VAL A 113 -15.63 6.75 19.54
C VAL A 113 -16.18 8.16 19.76
N ARG A 114 -17.42 8.43 19.33
CA ARG A 114 -18.07 9.74 19.53
C ARG A 114 -18.19 10.12 21.01
N ARG A 115 -18.26 9.13 21.90
CA ARG A 115 -18.30 9.29 23.36
C ARG A 115 -16.92 9.24 24.02
N ASN A 116 -15.84 9.26 23.24
CA ASN A 116 -14.45 9.13 23.70
C ASN A 116 -14.18 7.82 24.47
N LEU A 117 -14.90 6.75 24.16
CA LEU A 117 -14.68 5.42 24.73
C LEU A 117 -13.64 4.65 23.93
N THR A 118 -12.97 3.70 24.58
CA THR A 118 -11.95 2.85 23.93
C THR A 118 -12.62 1.82 23.02
N VAL A 119 -12.11 1.69 21.80
CA VAL A 119 -12.62 0.75 20.78
C VAL A 119 -11.58 -0.32 20.47
N ARG A 120 -12.05 -1.48 19.99
CA ARG A 120 -11.20 -2.60 19.60
C ARG A 120 -10.27 -2.19 18.46
N ASN A 121 -8.99 -2.54 18.58
CA ASN A 121 -8.06 -2.36 17.48
C ASN A 121 -8.13 -3.60 16.58
N HIS A 122 -8.87 -3.50 15.46
CA HIS A 122 -9.09 -4.61 14.51
C HIS A 122 -7.86 -4.99 13.70
N THR A 123 -6.71 -4.38 13.99
CA THR A 123 -5.54 -4.53 13.16
C THR A 123 -4.64 -5.66 13.65
N SER A 124 -4.38 -6.63 12.77
CA SER A 124 -3.52 -7.75 13.09
C SER A 124 -2.09 -7.20 13.25
N ARG A 125 -1.64 -7.06 14.50
CA ARG A 125 -0.31 -6.53 14.84
C ARG A 125 0.81 -7.33 14.16
N VAL A 126 0.57 -8.62 13.92
CA VAL A 126 1.55 -9.57 13.39
C VAL A 126 1.83 -9.32 11.90
N GLN A 127 0.81 -9.25 11.04
CA GLN A 127 1.03 -9.05 9.59
C GLN A 127 1.63 -7.67 9.28
N ARG A 128 1.24 -6.64 10.05
CA ARG A 128 1.86 -5.31 10.00
C ARG A 128 3.35 -5.36 10.28
N SER A 129 3.76 -6.14 11.28
CA SER A 129 5.16 -6.24 11.67
C SER A 129 6.02 -6.82 10.54
N ASP A 130 5.50 -7.81 9.82
CA ASP A 130 6.25 -8.47 8.74
C ASP A 130 6.40 -7.61 7.49
N ALA A 131 5.32 -7.01 6.98
CA ALA A 131 5.40 -6.14 5.80
C ALA A 131 6.23 -4.89 6.07
N THR A 132 6.06 -4.27 7.24
CA THR A 132 6.87 -3.12 7.66
C THR A 132 8.33 -3.49 7.83
N ARG A 133 8.64 -4.66 8.42
CA ARG A 133 10.01 -5.15 8.53
C ARG A 133 10.67 -5.36 7.16
N ARG A 134 9.99 -6.01 6.22
CA ARG A 134 10.51 -6.23 4.87
C ARG A 134 10.79 -4.94 4.12
N VAL A 135 9.88 -3.96 4.19
CA VAL A 135 10.11 -2.65 3.57
C VAL A 135 11.33 -1.97 4.18
N ARG A 136 11.54 -2.06 5.50
CA ARG A 136 12.73 -1.54 6.16
C ARG A 136 14.01 -2.22 5.65
N GLU A 137 14.02 -3.54 5.57
CA GLU A 137 15.16 -4.31 5.03
C GLU A 137 15.49 -3.93 3.58
N TYR A 138 14.48 -3.66 2.76
CA TYR A 138 14.68 -3.18 1.38
C TYR A 138 15.26 -1.77 1.32
N ILE A 139 14.84 -0.87 2.23
CA ILE A 139 15.42 0.47 2.35
C ILE A 139 16.87 0.41 2.82
N ASP A 140 17.19 -0.46 3.78
CA ASP A 140 18.57 -0.64 4.26
C ASP A 140 19.47 -1.13 3.12
N THR A 141 19.00 -2.12 2.35
CA THR A 141 19.74 -2.59 1.16
C THR A 141 19.92 -1.48 0.12
N LEU A 142 18.87 -0.67 -0.10
CA LEU A 142 18.91 0.45 -1.03
C LEU A 142 19.91 1.54 -0.58
N ASN A 143 20.04 1.78 0.72
CA ASN A 143 21.05 2.69 1.25
C ASN A 143 22.47 2.17 1.03
N ASP A 144 22.66 0.85 1.04
CA ASP A 144 23.97 0.21 0.82
C ASP A 144 24.38 0.17 -0.67
N ASP A 145 23.44 -0.17 -1.57
CA ASP A 145 23.75 -0.42 -2.99
C ASP A 145 23.31 0.69 -3.96
N GLY A 146 22.46 1.63 -3.53
CA GLY A 146 21.92 2.71 -4.35
C GLY A 146 20.96 2.27 -5.46
N ASN A 147 20.56 0.99 -5.51
CA ASN A 147 19.82 0.41 -6.62
C ASN A 147 18.29 0.60 -6.46
N LEU A 148 17.82 1.80 -6.82
CA LEU A 148 16.40 2.17 -6.78
C LEU A 148 15.52 1.23 -7.61
N LEU A 149 15.99 0.77 -8.78
CA LEU A 149 15.22 -0.12 -9.64
C LEU A 149 14.93 -1.45 -8.94
N MET A 150 15.95 -2.05 -8.31
CA MET A 150 15.79 -3.30 -7.56
C MET A 150 14.88 -3.14 -6.34
N PHE A 151 14.98 -2.01 -5.62
CA PHE A 151 14.06 -1.69 -4.55
C PHE A 151 12.60 -1.66 -5.06
N LEU A 152 12.33 -0.90 -6.12
CA LEU A 152 10.99 -0.71 -6.67
C LEU A 152 10.37 -2.00 -7.20
N GLN A 153 11.19 -2.92 -7.72
CA GLN A 153 10.74 -4.26 -8.13
C GLN A 153 10.39 -5.13 -6.92
N ARG A 154 11.29 -5.24 -5.93
CA ARG A 154 11.07 -6.05 -4.72
C ARG A 154 9.86 -5.58 -3.91
N ALA A 155 9.77 -4.28 -3.66
CA ALA A 155 8.65 -3.68 -2.95
C ALA A 155 7.35 -3.77 -3.77
N GLY A 156 7.42 -3.63 -5.10
CA GLY A 156 6.28 -3.82 -5.99
C GLY A 156 5.70 -5.24 -5.94
N HIS A 157 6.55 -6.26 -6.06
CA HIS A 157 6.11 -7.66 -6.02
C HIS A 157 5.49 -8.07 -4.68
N MET A 158 5.96 -7.48 -3.58
CA MET A 158 5.33 -7.70 -2.27
C MET A 158 3.85 -7.26 -2.28
N MET A 159 3.53 -6.15 -2.96
CA MET A 159 2.16 -5.63 -3.10
C MET A 159 1.33 -6.49 -4.06
N ASP A 160 1.93 -7.01 -5.13
CA ASP A 160 1.23 -7.91 -6.07
C ASP A 160 0.81 -9.23 -5.40
N GLY A 161 1.69 -9.79 -4.55
CA GLY A 161 1.39 -11.01 -3.78
C GLY A 161 0.21 -10.81 -2.84
N TYR A 162 0.04 -9.61 -2.28
CA TYR A 162 -1.13 -9.26 -1.49
C TYR A 162 -2.41 -9.23 -2.34
N LEU A 163 -2.39 -8.55 -3.50
CA LEU A 163 -3.54 -8.49 -4.40
C LEU A 163 -4.00 -9.88 -4.82
N HIS A 164 -3.07 -10.74 -5.23
CA HIS A 164 -3.39 -12.12 -5.62
C HIS A 164 -3.89 -12.98 -4.44
N GLY A 165 -3.29 -12.81 -3.25
CA GLY A 165 -3.63 -13.60 -2.08
C GLY A 165 -4.96 -13.23 -1.42
N GLN A 166 -5.40 -11.97 -1.54
CA GLN A 166 -6.60 -11.48 -0.86
C GLN A 166 -7.78 -11.17 -1.79
N VAL A 167 -7.53 -10.75 -3.04
CA VAL A 167 -8.59 -10.35 -3.99
C VAL A 167 -8.95 -11.50 -4.95
N GLY A 168 -8.13 -12.56 -4.99
CA GLY A 168 -8.27 -13.64 -5.96
C GLY A 168 -7.62 -13.30 -7.31
N PRO A 169 -7.53 -14.27 -8.24
CA PRO A 169 -6.97 -14.01 -9.57
C PRO A 169 -7.79 -12.93 -10.28
N GLN A 170 -7.10 -12.06 -11.03
CA GLN A 170 -7.78 -11.12 -11.93
C GLN A 170 -8.55 -11.93 -12.99
N PRO A 171 -9.78 -11.49 -13.37
CA PRO A 171 -10.61 -12.18 -14.36
C PRO A 171 -9.95 -12.22 -15.75
#